data_AF-A0A973HKQ0-F1
#
_entry.id   AF-A0A973HKQ0-F1
#
_cell.length_a   1.000
_cell.length_b   1.000
_cell.length_c   1.000
_cell.angle_alpha   90.00
_cell.angle_beta   90.00
_cell.angle_gamma   90.00
#
_symmetry.space_group_name_H-M   'P 1'
#
loop_
_entity.id
_entity.type
_entity.pdbx_description
1 polymer ?
#
loop_
_entity_poly.entity_id
_entity_poly.type
_entity_poly.pdbx_seq_one_letter_code
_entity_poly.pdbx_strand_id
1 'polypeptide(L)' 'MQDAGVLLRIAYEAMKELDIDVVEVLSRCNISEDVLNDKDLRTPNLAQAHFWQVLEDVTKDPNIGISLSKRLPV' A
#
# COMPACT_ATOMS: atom_id res chain seq x y z
N MET A 1 -10.20 15.09 2.40
CA MET A 1 -10.36 13.64 2.61
C MET A 1 -9.65 13.00 1.45
N GLN A 2 -8.37 12.68 1.59
CA GLN A 2 -7.63 12.05 0.49
C GLN A 2 -8.06 10.58 0.46
N ASP A 3 -8.67 10.19 -0.65
CA ASP A 3 -9.28 8.88 -0.83
C ASP A 3 -8.26 7.76 -0.56
N ALA A 4 -8.54 7.00 0.49
CA ALA A 4 -7.81 5.81 0.92
C ALA A 4 -7.35 4.91 -0.24
N GLY A 5 -8.18 4.74 -1.27
CA GLY A 5 -7.87 3.93 -2.45
C GLY A 5 -6.76 4.50 -3.34
N VAL A 6 -6.59 5.82 -3.41
CA VAL A 6 -5.55 6.45 -4.23
C VAL A 6 -4.17 6.16 -3.66
N LEU A 7 -3.99 6.35 -2.35
CA LEU A 7 -2.71 6.09 -1.65
C LEU A 7 -2.27 4.62 -1.76
N LEU A 8 -3.20 3.68 -1.65
CA LEU A 8 -2.89 2.26 -1.76
C LEU A 8 -2.37 1.90 -3.17
N ARG A 9 -2.98 2.49 -4.20
CA ARG A 9 -2.61 2.26 -5.59
C ARG A 9 -1.25 2.85 -5.93
N ILE A 10 -0.96 4.04 -5.40
CA ILE A 10 0.36 4.66 -5.46
C ILE A 10 1.39 3.78 -4.76
N ALA A 11 1.05 3.29 -3.58
CA ALA A 11 1.95 2.42 -2.83
C ALA A 11 2.27 1.15 -3.62
N TYR A 12 1.26 0.57 -4.27
CA TYR A 12 1.42 -0.58 -5.15
C TYR A 12 2.33 -0.28 -6.34
N GLU A 13 2.12 0.82 -7.06
CA GLU A 13 2.97 1.20 -8.20
C GLU A 13 4.42 1.44 -7.76
N ALA A 14 4.62 2.18 -6.67
CA ALA A 14 5.96 2.46 -6.19
C ALA A 14 6.67 1.21 -5.64
N MET A 15 5.93 0.26 -5.06
CA MET A 15 6.51 -1.04 -4.71
C MET A 15 7.04 -1.77 -5.94
N LYS A 16 6.32 -1.74 -7.06
CA LYS A 16 6.79 -2.34 -8.31
C LYS A 16 8.03 -1.62 -8.86
N GLU A 17 8.11 -0.29 -8.73
CA GLU A 17 9.31 0.47 -9.13
C GLU A 17 10.52 0.21 -8.24
N LEU A 18 10.29 -0.04 -6.95
CA LEU A 18 11.33 -0.28 -5.95
C LEU A 18 11.73 -1.76 -5.84
N ASP A 19 11.19 -2.64 -6.70
CA ASP A 19 11.37 -4.10 -6.65
C ASP A 19 10.99 -4.69 -5.28
N ILE A 20 9.99 -4.11 -4.62
CA ILE A 20 9.46 -4.58 -3.34
C ILE A 20 8.48 -5.72 -3.60
N ASP A 21 8.62 -6.81 -2.84
CA ASP A 21 7.75 -7.98 -2.95
C ASP A 21 6.35 -7.69 -2.40
N VAL A 22 5.48 -7.22 -3.30
CA VAL A 22 4.09 -6.92 -2.97
C VAL A 22 3.32 -8.17 -2.55
N VAL A 23 3.69 -9.32 -3.08
CA VAL A 23 3.01 -10.60 -2.78
C VAL A 23 3.22 -10.96 -1.32
N GLU A 24 4.43 -10.80 -0.79
CA GLU A 24 4.73 -10.96 0.64
C GLU A 24 3.96 -9.97 1.51
N VAL A 25 3.89 -8.69 1.12
CA VAL A 25 3.11 -7.67 1.85
C VAL A 25 1.63 -8.05 1.92
N LEU A 26 1.05 -8.46 0.80
CA LEU A 26 -0.36 -8.84 0.72
C LEU A 26 -0.65 -10.14 1.46
N SER A 27 0.23 -11.13 1.33
CA SER A 27 0.16 -12.41 2.05
C SER A 27 0.12 -12.18 3.57
N ARG A 28 1.01 -11.32 4.08
CA ARG A 28 1.04 -10.93 5.50
C ARG A 28 -0.17 -10.13 5.95
N CYS A 29 -0.79 -9.37 5.04
CA CYS A 29 -2.04 -8.69 5.33
C CYS A 29 -3.27 -9.61 5.22
N ASN A 30 -3.11 -10.85 4.74
CA ASN A 30 -4.20 -11.73 4.34
C ASN A 30 -5.17 -11.03 3.36
N ILE A 31 -4.60 -10.21 2.47
CA ILE A 31 -5.31 -9.47 1.42
C ILE A 31 -4.96 -10.11 0.07
N SER A 32 -5.94 -10.28 -0.81
CA SER A 32 -5.69 -10.74 -2.17
C SER A 32 -5.33 -9.58 -3.09
N GLU A 33 -4.48 -9.82 -4.10
CA GLU A 33 -4.14 -8.80 -5.11
C GLU A 33 -5.37 -8.23 -5.83
N ASP A 34 -6.42 -9.03 -5.97
CA ASP A 34 -7.70 -8.62 -6.58
C ASP A 34 -8.32 -7.40 -5.88
N VAL A 35 -8.11 -7.32 -4.56
CA VAL A 35 -8.58 -6.24 -3.69
C VAL A 35 -7.93 -4.92 -4.11
N LEU A 36 -6.68 -4.92 -4.58
CA LEU A 36 -5.98 -3.72 -5.05
C LEU A 36 -6.50 -3.20 -6.39
N ASN A 37 -7.09 -4.06 -7.22
CA ASN A 37 -7.69 -3.69 -8.51
C ASN A 37 -9.15 -3.26 -8.37
N ASP A 38 -9.77 -3.52 -7.22
CA ASP A 38 -11.16 -3.17 -6.98
C ASP A 38 -11.31 -1.65 -6.77
N LYS A 39 -11.98 -1.00 -7.72
CA LYS A 39 -12.20 0.45 -7.72
C LYS A 39 -13.23 0.90 -6.68
N ASP A 40 -14.09 0.00 -6.20
CA ASP A 40 -15.10 0.28 -5.19
C ASP A 40 -14.61 -0.09 -3.79
N LEU A 41 -13.33 -0.47 -3.66
CA LEU A 41 -12.75 -0.92 -2.41
C LEU A 41 -12.79 0.18 -1.35
N ARG A 42 -13.88 0.21 -0.60
CA ARG A 42 -13.91 0.70 0.76
C ARG A 42 -13.16 -0.30 1.62
N THR A 43 -11.84 -0.24 1.56
CA THR A 43 -11.01 -0.99 2.50
C THR A 43 -11.51 -0.62 3.90
N PRO A 44 -11.92 -1.58 4.74
CA PRO A 44 -12.23 -1.26 6.12
C PRO A 44 -11.00 -0.54 6.69
N ASN A 45 -11.19 0.60 7.37
CA ASN A 45 -10.10 1.46 7.89
C ASN A 45 -8.97 0.65 8.58
N LEU A 46 -9.33 -0.49 9.17
CA LEU A 46 -8.41 -1.41 9.84
C LEU A 46 -7.38 -2.05 8.89
N ALA A 47 -7.78 -2.45 7.68
CA ALA A 47 -6.90 -3.09 6.71
C ALA A 47 -5.91 -2.10 6.06
N GLN A 48 -6.25 -0.81 5.99
CA GLN A 48 -5.29 0.21 5.58
C GLN A 48 -4.13 0.37 6.57
N ALA A 49 -4.43 0.51 7.86
CA ALA A 49 -3.41 0.66 8.89
C ALA A 49 -2.49 -0.58 8.97
N HIS A 50 -3.07 -1.77 8.84
CA HIS A 50 -2.32 -3.02 8.83
C HIS A 50 -1.41 -3.14 7.59
N PHE A 51 -1.89 -2.71 6.42
CA PHE A 51 -1.09 -2.69 5.20
C PHE A 51 0.17 -1.84 5.35
N TRP A 52 0.03 -0.62 5.88
CA TRP A 52 1.18 0.25 6.12
C TRP A 52 2.18 -0.37 7.09
N GLN A 53 1.71 -0.96 8.20
CA GLN A 53 2.59 -1.63 9.16
C GLN A 53 3.39 -2.78 8.54
N VAL A 54 2.74 -3.62 7.72
CA VAL A 54 3.43 -4.71 7.02
C VAL A 54 4.43 -4.16 6.01
N LEU A 55 4.05 -3.13 5.26
CA LEU A 55 4.93 -2.50 4.29
C LEU A 55 6.18 -1.89 4.95
N GLU A 56 6.01 -1.22 6.09
CA GLU A 56 7.11 -0.70 6.91
C GLU A 56 8.03 -1.82 7.39
N ASP A 57 7.49 -2.97 7.81
CA ASP A 57 8.31 -4.11 8.26
C ASP A 57 9.08 -4.78 7.10
N VAL A 58 8.45 -4.94 5.93
CA VAL A 58 9.05 -5.56 4.74
C VAL A 58 10.13 -4.67 4.15
N THR A 59 9.87 -3.36 4.05
CA THR A 59 10.84 -2.38 3.53
C THR A 59 11.87 -1.95 4.56
N LYS A 60 11.65 -2.28 5.84
CA LYS A 60 12.40 -1.77 7.00
C LYS A 60 12.44 -0.23 7.06
N ASP A 61 11.48 0.44 6.41
CA ASP A 61 11.38 1.88 6.36
C ASP A 61 10.05 2.34 6.97
N PRO A 62 10.05 2.89 8.20
CA PRO A 62 8.84 3.37 8.86
C PRO A 62 8.26 4.64 8.21
N ASN A 63 9.00 5.27 7.30
CA ASN A 63 8.55 6.46 6.59
C ASN A 63 8.09 6.13 5.17
N ILE A 64 7.95 4.85 4.81
CA ILE A 64 7.71 4.45 3.44
C ILE A 64 6.41 5.07 2.93
N GLY A 65 5.34 5.06 3.72
CA GLY A 65 4.08 5.71 3.33
C GLY A 65 4.21 7.21 3.04
N ILE A 66 5.07 7.93 3.78
CA ILE A 66 5.36 9.35 3.53
C ILE A 66 6.24 9.51 2.28
N SER A 67 7.27 8.68 2.14
CA SER A 67 8.17 8.68 0.98
C SER A 67 7.42 8.41 -0.33
N LEU A 68 6.47 7.48 -0.32
CA LEU A 68 5.60 7.18 -1.47
C LEU A 68 4.67 8.36 -1.77
N SER A 69 4.07 8.95 -0.74
CA SER A 69 3.20 10.13 -0.88
C SER A 69 3.96 11.35 -1.44
N LYS A 70 5.25 11.49 -1.14
CA LYS A 70 6.11 12.58 -1.65
C LYS A 70 6.54 12.42 -3.11
N ARG A 71 6.44 11.22 -3.68
CA ARG A 71 6.81 10.96 -5.08
C ARG A 71 5.68 11.25 -6.07
N LEU A 72 4.54 11.71 -5.59
CA LEU A 72 3.41 12.03 -6.46
C LEU A 72 3.66 13.31 -7.28
N PRO A 73 3.60 13.26 -8.62
CA PRO A 73 3.38 14.47 -9.39
C PRO A 73 1.95 14.96 -9.12
N VAL A 74 1.82 16.26 -8.88
CA VAL A 74 0.54 16.98 -8.82
C VAL A 74 -0.20 16.91 -10.15
#